data_AF-A0A1F8EGT2-F1
#
_entry.id   AF-A0A1F8EGT2-F1
#
_cell.length_a   1.000
_cell.length_b   1.000
_cell.length_c   1.000
_cell.angle_alpha   90.00
_cell.angle_beta   90.00
_cell.angle_gamma   90.00
#
_symmetry.space_group_name_H-M   'P 1'
#
loop_
_entity.id
_entity.type
_entity.pdbx_description
1 polymer ?
#
loop_
_entity_poly.entity_id
_entity_poly.type
_entity_poly.pdbx_seq_one_letter_code
_entity_poly.pdbx_strand_id
1 'polypeptide(L)'
;MNTIKDCFDIILSSNENDSRLAARRVRKLLYSATASPDRSKHNEINNVINNALDTYSKIQEEWRQENFVMAASVIYWCHDKESQPDFLFPWFFQLLQHSNGYIRHAAVRMFSHEIWPLTVHIRIPGYKLSHFDKLTPEQANKILHSLSADLNKLLATLWQPKYKRYKYIDSLPVSPYKSVQMVLSELEESCEQEHSDRFTGRFSNDNIGIA
;
A
#
# COMPACT_ATOMS: atom_id res chain seq x y z
N MET A 1 -11.79 15.51 -21.85
CA MET A 1 -12.73 14.89 -20.88
C MET A 1 -11.97 13.87 -20.04
N ASN A 2 -12.20 13.93 -18.73
CA ASN A 2 -11.93 12.93 -17.68
C ASN A 2 -10.69 13.21 -16.82
N THR A 3 -10.91 14.01 -15.77
CA THR A 3 -10.01 14.13 -14.61
C THR A 3 -10.01 12.84 -13.77
N ILE A 4 -9.19 12.79 -12.71
CA ILE A 4 -9.22 11.67 -11.76
C ILE A 4 -10.58 11.64 -11.07
N LYS A 5 -11.09 12.80 -10.64
CA LYS A 5 -12.43 12.93 -10.05
C LYS A 5 -13.51 12.35 -10.97
N ASP A 6 -13.54 12.75 -12.25
CA ASP A 6 -14.54 12.25 -13.20
C ASP A 6 -14.51 10.72 -13.33
N CYS A 7 -13.32 10.11 -13.24
CA CYS A 7 -13.20 8.66 -13.26
C CYS A 7 -13.81 8.01 -12.02
N PHE A 8 -13.61 8.58 -10.83
CA PHE A 8 -14.26 8.07 -9.61
C PHE A 8 -15.78 8.27 -9.63
N ASP A 9 -16.26 9.40 -10.15
CA ASP A 9 -17.71 9.63 -10.32
C ASP A 9 -18.33 8.58 -11.26
N ILE A 10 -17.66 8.26 -12.38
CA ILE A 10 -18.07 7.18 -13.30
C ILE A 10 -18.02 5.82 -12.59
N ILE A 11 -16.94 5.51 -11.87
CA ILE A 11 -16.81 4.23 -11.14
C ILE A 11 -18.00 4.03 -10.21
N LEU A 12 -18.42 5.09 -9.50
CA LEU A 12 -19.44 5.03 -8.47
C LEU A 12 -20.88 5.00 -8.99
N SER A 13 -21.15 5.57 -10.17
CA SER A 13 -22.53 5.82 -10.65
C SER A 13 -22.91 5.09 -11.94
N SER A 14 -21.93 4.64 -12.73
CA SER A 14 -22.20 4.06 -14.06
C SER A 14 -22.42 2.54 -14.04
N ASN A 15 -22.66 1.96 -15.22
CA ASN A 15 -22.71 0.52 -15.43
C ASN A 15 -21.33 -0.13 -15.26
N GLU A 16 -21.31 -1.46 -15.17
CA GLU A 16 -20.09 -2.24 -14.93
C GLU A 16 -18.97 -1.98 -15.96
N ASN A 17 -19.31 -1.88 -17.23
CA ASN A 17 -18.33 -1.68 -18.30
C ASN A 17 -17.67 -0.31 -18.21
N ASP A 18 -18.46 0.75 -18.05
CA ASP A 18 -17.95 2.11 -17.95
C ASP A 18 -17.14 2.31 -16.66
N SER A 19 -17.60 1.75 -15.55
CA SER A 19 -16.87 1.73 -14.27
C SER A 19 -15.51 1.05 -14.41
N ARG A 20 -15.46 -0.12 -15.07
CA ARG A 20 -14.21 -0.86 -15.31
C ARG A 20 -13.25 -0.07 -16.22
N LEU A 21 -13.77 0.56 -17.27
CA LEU A 21 -12.96 1.39 -18.16
C LEU A 21 -12.41 2.63 -17.45
N ALA A 22 -13.22 3.27 -16.60
CA ALA A 22 -12.80 4.39 -15.77
C ALA A 22 -11.71 3.99 -14.78
N ALA A 23 -11.86 2.87 -14.07
CA ALA A 23 -10.83 2.36 -13.15
C ALA A 23 -9.47 2.13 -13.84
N ARG A 24 -9.47 1.55 -15.04
CA ARG A 24 -8.25 1.36 -15.86
C ARG A 24 -7.64 2.69 -16.33
N ARG A 25 -8.46 3.71 -16.53
CA ARG A 25 -8.03 5.03 -17.01
C ARG A 25 -7.30 5.83 -15.94
N VAL A 26 -7.61 5.63 -14.65
CA VAL A 26 -6.96 6.34 -13.52
C VAL A 26 -5.44 6.25 -13.60
N ARG A 27 -4.86 5.08 -13.89
CA ARG A 27 -3.40 4.94 -14.03
C ARG A 27 -2.81 5.84 -15.12
N LYS A 28 -3.49 5.94 -16.27
CA LYS A 28 -3.04 6.79 -17.39
C LYS A 28 -3.10 8.27 -17.03
N LEU A 29 -4.12 8.67 -16.27
CA LEU A 29 -4.30 10.04 -15.79
C LEU A 29 -3.31 10.41 -14.68
N LEU A 30 -2.94 9.45 -13.84
CA LEU A 30 -1.97 9.69 -12.79
C LEU A 30 -0.60 10.08 -13.37
N TYR A 31 -0.09 9.34 -14.36
CA TYR A 31 1.18 9.66 -15.01
C TYR A 31 1.21 11.07 -15.62
N SER A 32 0.09 11.53 -16.19
CA SER A 32 0.00 12.89 -16.74
C SER A 32 -0.24 13.95 -15.66
N ALA A 33 -0.80 13.59 -14.51
CA ALA A 33 -0.96 14.45 -13.36
C ALA A 33 0.38 14.70 -12.65
N THR A 34 1.18 13.66 -12.40
CA THR A 34 2.48 13.76 -11.71
C THR A 34 3.53 14.55 -12.50
N ALA A 35 3.39 14.62 -13.83
CA ALA A 35 4.25 15.44 -14.69
C ALA A 35 3.86 16.94 -14.71
N SER A 36 2.74 17.30 -14.07
CA SER A 36 2.14 18.63 -14.15
C SER A 36 2.38 19.40 -12.85
N PRO A 37 2.78 20.69 -12.89
CA PRO A 37 2.96 21.51 -11.70
C PRO A 37 1.63 21.94 -11.03
N ASP A 38 0.49 21.45 -11.53
CA ASP A 38 -0.85 21.84 -11.12
C ASP A 38 -1.27 21.13 -9.82
N ARG A 39 -1.30 21.90 -8.72
CA ARG A 39 -1.71 21.42 -7.39
C ARG A 39 -3.18 20.98 -7.33
N SER A 40 -4.04 21.42 -8.24
CA SER A 40 -5.48 21.06 -8.19
C SER A 40 -5.69 19.55 -8.35
N LYS A 41 -4.86 18.88 -9.15
CA LYS A 41 -4.90 17.42 -9.36
C LYS A 41 -4.51 16.64 -8.11
N HIS A 42 -3.57 17.16 -7.31
CA HIS A 42 -3.22 16.58 -6.02
C HIS A 42 -4.36 16.71 -5.02
N ASN A 43 -5.06 17.85 -5.01
CA ASN A 43 -6.23 18.04 -4.15
C ASN A 43 -7.36 17.05 -4.48
N GLU A 44 -7.60 16.78 -5.77
CA GLU A 44 -8.58 15.75 -6.17
C GLU A 44 -8.21 14.37 -5.64
N ILE A 45 -6.95 13.96 -5.78
CA ILE A 45 -6.45 12.68 -5.26
C ILE A 45 -6.63 12.60 -3.75
N ASN A 46 -6.20 13.63 -3.01
CA ASN A 46 -6.29 13.65 -1.55
C ASN A 46 -7.75 13.56 -1.09
N ASN A 47 -8.67 14.23 -1.79
CA ASN A 47 -10.10 14.15 -1.47
C ASN A 47 -10.65 12.73 -1.67
N VAL A 48 -10.25 12.02 -2.72
CA VAL A 48 -10.67 10.63 -2.93
C VAL A 48 -10.11 9.73 -1.84
N ILE A 49 -8.81 9.84 -1.53
CA ILE A 49 -8.15 8.97 -0.56
C ILE A 49 -8.68 9.21 0.86
N ASN A 50 -8.84 10.47 1.26
CA ASN A 50 -9.33 10.82 2.60
C ASN A 50 -10.74 10.29 2.87
N ASN A 51 -11.57 10.16 1.83
CA ASN A 51 -12.93 9.65 1.93
C ASN A 51 -13.06 8.19 1.48
N ALA A 52 -11.94 7.48 1.24
CA ALA A 52 -11.96 6.18 0.57
C ALA A 52 -12.73 5.12 1.37
N LEU A 53 -12.50 5.03 2.69
CA LEU A 53 -13.21 4.09 3.57
C LEU A 53 -14.73 4.37 3.59
N ASP A 54 -15.12 5.63 3.80
CA ASP A 54 -16.53 6.04 3.85
C ASP A 54 -17.24 5.85 2.51
N THR A 55 -16.52 6.03 1.41
CA THR A 55 -17.05 5.79 0.07
C THR A 55 -17.20 4.30 -0.19
N TYR A 56 -16.16 3.51 0.12
CA TYR A 56 -16.14 2.07 -0.08
C TYR A 56 -17.27 1.36 0.69
N SER A 57 -17.52 1.74 1.94
CA SER A 57 -18.58 1.15 2.78
C SER A 57 -20.00 1.32 2.22
N LYS A 58 -20.21 2.29 1.33
CA LYS A 58 -21.51 2.55 0.68
C LYS A 58 -21.70 1.73 -0.59
N ILE A 59 -20.64 1.16 -1.16
CA ILE A 59 -20.70 0.38 -2.40
C ILE A 59 -21.25 -1.02 -2.08
N GLN A 60 -22.36 -1.37 -2.71
CA GLN A 60 -23.03 -2.67 -2.51
C GLN A 60 -22.56 -3.71 -3.53
N GLU A 61 -22.27 -3.27 -4.76
CA GLU A 61 -21.94 -4.16 -5.87
C GLU A 61 -20.47 -4.60 -5.81
N GLU A 62 -20.22 -5.91 -5.75
CA GLU A 62 -18.86 -6.47 -5.65
C GLU A 62 -17.95 -6.04 -6.80
N TRP A 63 -18.47 -5.99 -8.03
CA TRP A 63 -17.69 -5.54 -9.20
C TRP A 63 -17.31 -4.06 -9.10
N ARG A 64 -18.16 -3.24 -8.45
CA ARG A 64 -17.90 -1.81 -8.24
C ARG A 64 -16.90 -1.61 -7.12
N GLN A 65 -16.98 -2.41 -6.06
CA GLN A 65 -15.96 -2.46 -5.00
C GLN A 65 -14.59 -2.79 -5.58
N GLU A 66 -14.50 -3.79 -6.47
CA GLU A 66 -13.26 -4.12 -7.17
C GLU A 66 -12.73 -2.94 -7.98
N ASN A 67 -13.55 -2.36 -8.85
CA ASN A 67 -13.15 -1.23 -9.69
C ASN A 67 -12.68 -0.02 -8.85
N PHE A 68 -13.39 0.28 -7.77
CA PHE A 68 -13.04 1.36 -6.85
C PHE A 68 -11.70 1.12 -6.15
N VAL A 69 -11.51 -0.05 -5.56
CA VAL A 69 -10.26 -0.39 -4.85
C VAL A 69 -9.09 -0.42 -5.83
N MET A 70 -9.27 -0.99 -7.01
CA MET A 70 -8.22 -1.03 -8.02
C MET A 70 -7.80 0.39 -8.44
N ALA A 71 -8.75 1.30 -8.65
CA ALA A 71 -8.48 2.70 -8.95
C ALA A 71 -7.80 3.44 -7.77
N ALA A 72 -8.33 3.29 -6.56
CA ALA A 72 -7.79 3.93 -5.35
C ALA A 72 -6.35 3.47 -5.08
N SER A 73 -6.05 2.18 -5.22
CA SER A 73 -4.71 1.64 -5.01
C SER A 73 -3.65 2.23 -5.94
N VAL A 74 -4.05 2.72 -7.11
CA VAL A 74 -3.13 3.34 -8.08
C VAL A 74 -2.72 4.74 -7.67
N ILE A 75 -3.63 5.51 -7.08
CA ILE A 75 -3.38 6.88 -6.66
C ILE A 75 -2.95 6.98 -5.20
N TYR A 76 -3.07 5.89 -4.43
CA TYR A 76 -2.87 5.87 -2.98
C TYR A 76 -1.53 6.49 -2.55
N TRP A 77 -0.43 6.14 -3.21
CA TRP A 77 0.91 6.64 -2.88
C TRP A 77 1.09 8.16 -3.03
N CYS A 78 0.11 8.87 -3.62
CA CYS A 78 0.13 10.33 -3.77
C CYS A 78 -0.56 11.09 -2.63
N HIS A 79 -1.02 10.42 -1.58
CA HIS A 79 -1.64 11.10 -0.44
C HIS A 79 -0.65 11.99 0.33
N ASP A 80 -1.17 12.94 1.11
CA ASP A 80 -0.39 13.87 1.95
C ASP A 80 -0.38 13.51 3.45
N LYS A 81 -0.63 12.23 3.76
CA LYS A 81 -0.81 11.70 5.13
C LYS A 81 0.46 11.12 5.74
N GLU A 82 1.64 11.61 5.39
CA GLU A 82 2.91 11.06 5.92
C GLU A 82 3.09 11.26 7.44
N SER A 83 2.32 12.16 8.07
CA SER A 83 2.27 12.31 9.53
C SER A 83 1.36 11.29 10.23
N GLN A 84 0.54 10.57 9.47
CA GLN A 84 -0.40 9.55 9.96
C GLN A 84 -0.58 8.44 8.90
N PRO A 85 0.48 7.68 8.58
CA PRO A 85 0.46 6.68 7.50
C PRO A 85 -0.50 5.50 7.78
N ASP A 86 -0.90 5.31 9.04
CA ASP A 86 -1.81 4.26 9.48
C ASP A 86 -3.30 4.62 9.34
N PHE A 87 -3.65 5.83 8.88
CA PHE A 87 -5.04 6.32 8.83
C PHE A 87 -6.01 5.43 8.03
N LEU A 88 -5.51 4.70 7.00
CA LEU A 88 -6.30 3.76 6.20
C LEU A 88 -6.03 2.29 6.52
N PHE A 89 -5.20 1.97 7.52
CA PHE A 89 -4.98 0.58 7.93
C PHE A 89 -6.28 -0.15 8.29
N PRO A 90 -7.27 0.46 9.00
CA PRO A 90 -8.55 -0.20 9.22
C PRO A 90 -9.24 -0.63 7.92
N TRP A 91 -9.19 0.21 6.88
CA TRP A 91 -9.71 -0.14 5.57
C TRP A 91 -8.90 -1.26 4.92
N PHE A 92 -7.57 -1.18 4.96
CA PHE A 92 -6.71 -2.20 4.35
C PHE A 92 -6.88 -3.58 4.99
N PHE A 93 -7.06 -3.64 6.32
CA PHE A 93 -7.40 -4.88 7.02
C PHE A 93 -8.76 -5.43 6.60
N GLN A 94 -9.76 -4.59 6.31
CA GLN A 94 -11.02 -5.04 5.70
C GLN A 94 -10.77 -5.62 4.31
N LEU A 95 -9.98 -4.95 3.47
CA LEU A 95 -9.68 -5.39 2.12
C LEU A 95 -8.87 -6.70 2.09
N LEU A 96 -7.95 -6.94 3.02
CA LEU A 96 -7.19 -8.21 3.14
C LEU A 96 -8.09 -9.42 3.41
N GLN A 97 -9.26 -9.21 4.01
CA GLN A 97 -10.23 -10.25 4.33
C GLN A 97 -11.26 -10.48 3.22
N HIS A 98 -11.23 -9.67 2.17
CA HIS A 98 -12.21 -9.73 1.09
C HIS A 98 -12.17 -11.07 0.33
N SER A 99 -13.30 -11.54 -0.19
CA SER A 99 -13.43 -12.79 -0.98
C SER A 99 -12.67 -12.71 -2.32
N ASN A 100 -12.77 -11.56 -2.99
CA ASN A 100 -12.07 -11.24 -4.23
C ASN A 100 -10.54 -11.08 -4.04
N GLY A 101 -9.76 -11.87 -4.79
CA GLY A 101 -8.30 -11.84 -4.76
C GLY A 101 -7.65 -10.56 -5.30
N TYR A 102 -8.28 -9.87 -6.26
CA TYR A 102 -7.76 -8.61 -6.80
C TYR A 102 -7.79 -7.50 -5.74
N ILE A 103 -8.88 -7.41 -4.98
CA ILE A 103 -9.02 -6.48 -3.85
C ILE A 103 -7.97 -6.76 -2.78
N ARG A 104 -7.79 -8.03 -2.39
CA ARG A 104 -6.75 -8.39 -1.42
C ARG A 104 -5.36 -8.02 -1.91
N HIS A 105 -5.05 -8.31 -3.17
CA HIS A 105 -3.74 -7.99 -3.73
C HIS A 105 -3.51 -6.46 -3.83
N ALA A 106 -4.55 -5.68 -4.09
CA ALA A 106 -4.47 -4.22 -4.02
C ALA A 106 -4.15 -3.72 -2.60
N ALA A 107 -4.77 -4.32 -1.57
CA ALA A 107 -4.46 -4.02 -0.17
C ALA A 107 -3.01 -4.35 0.20
N VAL A 108 -2.50 -5.51 -0.23
CA VAL A 108 -1.09 -5.89 -0.03
C VAL A 108 -0.16 -4.80 -0.56
N ARG A 109 -0.38 -4.33 -1.80
CA ARG A 109 0.44 -3.26 -2.39
C ARG A 109 0.37 -1.95 -1.60
N MET A 110 -0.82 -1.56 -1.15
CA MET A 110 -0.98 -0.33 -0.36
C MET A 110 -0.27 -0.43 1.00
N PHE A 111 -0.29 -1.60 1.65
CA PHE A 111 0.54 -1.84 2.84
C PHE A 111 2.03 -1.73 2.53
N SER A 112 2.53 -2.33 1.45
CA SER A 112 3.95 -2.24 1.06
C SER A 112 4.38 -0.78 0.87
N HIS A 113 3.50 0.07 0.33
CA HIS A 113 3.78 1.50 0.18
C HIS A 113 3.96 2.23 1.52
N GLU A 114 3.32 1.77 2.61
CA GLU A 114 3.46 2.37 3.95
C GLU A 114 4.60 1.76 4.76
N ILE A 115 4.82 0.45 4.64
CA ILE A 115 5.89 -0.26 5.35
C ILE A 115 7.26 0.32 4.98
N TRP A 116 7.45 0.66 3.71
CA TRP A 116 8.75 1.10 3.23
C TRP A 116 9.18 2.43 3.88
N PRO A 117 8.40 3.53 3.86
CA PRO A 117 8.70 4.75 4.63
C PRO A 117 8.84 4.51 6.13
N LEU A 118 7.96 3.69 6.72
CA LEU A 118 7.96 3.44 8.16
C LEU A 118 9.21 2.72 8.66
N THR A 119 9.94 2.01 7.80
CA THR A 119 11.12 1.21 8.17
C THR A 119 12.44 1.86 7.77
N VAL A 120 12.44 3.04 7.14
CA VAL A 120 13.67 3.66 6.63
C VAL A 120 14.70 3.87 7.75
N HIS A 121 14.29 4.31 8.93
CA HIS A 121 15.20 4.55 10.06
C HIS A 121 15.84 3.26 10.60
N ILE A 122 15.23 2.11 10.35
CA ILE A 122 15.77 0.79 10.70
C ILE A 122 16.78 0.34 9.64
N ARG A 123 16.41 0.47 8.36
CA ARG A 123 17.21 0.01 7.22
C ARG A 123 18.46 0.86 6.98
N ILE A 124 18.36 2.17 7.25
CA ILE A 124 19.45 3.14 7.07
C ILE A 124 19.56 4.03 8.33
N PRO A 125 20.31 3.59 9.37
CA PRO A 125 20.48 4.37 10.59
C PRO A 125 21.06 5.76 10.33
N GLY A 126 20.46 6.78 10.93
CA GLY A 126 20.90 8.18 10.78
C GLY A 126 20.46 8.86 9.48
N TYR A 127 19.73 8.17 8.61
CA TYR A 127 19.15 8.77 7.41
C TYR A 127 17.99 9.71 7.77
N LYS A 128 18.12 10.98 7.41
CA LYS A 128 17.09 12.02 7.57
C LYS A 128 16.47 12.30 6.20
N LEU A 129 15.25 11.86 5.98
CA LEU A 129 14.51 12.18 4.77
C LEU A 129 13.72 13.46 5.00
N SER A 130 14.13 14.56 4.39
CA SER A 130 13.44 15.86 4.51
C SER A 130 11.94 15.83 4.18
N HIS A 131 11.44 14.81 3.47
CA HIS A 131 10.02 14.59 3.17
C HIS A 131 9.29 13.66 4.15
N PHE A 132 10.02 12.75 4.82
CA PHE A 132 9.48 11.75 5.76
C PHE A 132 9.80 12.07 7.22
N ASP A 133 10.48 13.19 7.49
CA ASP A 133 10.76 13.75 8.82
C ASP A 133 9.49 14.15 9.60
N LYS A 134 8.29 13.76 9.15
CA LYS A 134 7.01 14.00 9.84
C LYS A 134 6.78 13.04 11.00
N LEU A 135 7.49 11.91 11.06
CA LEU A 135 7.41 10.94 12.15
C LEU A 135 8.78 10.75 12.83
N THR A 136 8.78 10.64 14.16
CA THR A 136 9.97 10.20 14.88
C THR A 136 10.14 8.68 14.75
N PRO A 137 11.37 8.14 14.85
CA PRO A 137 11.61 6.70 14.90
C PRO A 137 10.74 5.96 15.92
N GLU A 138 10.50 6.56 17.09
CA GLU A 138 9.64 5.98 18.13
C GLU A 138 8.18 5.90 17.70
N GLN A 139 7.67 6.91 16.99
CA GLN A 139 6.31 6.90 16.45
C GLN A 139 6.18 5.84 15.35
N ALA A 140 7.14 5.79 14.42
CA ALA A 140 7.17 4.77 13.37
C ALA A 140 7.23 3.35 13.96
N ASN A 141 8.09 3.12 14.96
CA ASN A 141 8.18 1.84 15.66
C ASN A 141 6.87 1.43 16.35
N LYS A 142 6.14 2.38 16.95
CA LYS A 142 4.81 2.10 17.54
C LYS A 142 3.82 1.64 16.48
N ILE A 143 3.80 2.29 15.32
CA ILE A 143 2.93 1.91 14.20
C ILE A 143 3.29 0.52 13.68
N LEU A 144 4.58 0.25 13.44
CA LEU A 144 5.07 -1.05 12.97
C LEU A 144 4.75 -2.18 13.97
N HIS A 145 4.91 -1.92 15.27
CA HIS A 145 4.56 -2.89 16.31
C HIS A 145 3.05 -3.19 16.33
N SER A 146 2.20 -2.16 16.22
CA SER A 146 0.75 -2.35 16.13
C SER A 146 0.37 -3.15 14.88
N LEU A 147 0.95 -2.78 13.73
CA LEU A 147 0.74 -3.47 12.46
C LEU A 147 1.10 -4.96 12.57
N SER A 148 2.28 -5.29 13.14
CA SER A 148 2.70 -6.66 13.35
C SER A 148 1.74 -7.43 14.27
N ALA A 149 1.30 -6.82 15.37
CA ALA A 149 0.37 -7.44 16.30
C ALA A 149 -1.00 -7.74 15.64
N ASP A 150 -1.53 -6.78 14.88
CA ASP A 150 -2.81 -6.92 14.18
C ASP A 150 -2.75 -7.95 13.05
N LEU A 151 -1.66 -7.99 12.28
CA LEU A 151 -1.41 -9.01 11.26
C LEU A 151 -1.34 -10.40 11.89
N ASN A 152 -0.60 -10.57 12.98
CA ASN A 152 -0.49 -11.85 13.69
C ASN A 152 -1.84 -12.32 14.25
N LYS A 153 -2.63 -11.41 14.83
CA LYS A 153 -4.00 -11.71 15.30
C LYS A 153 -4.90 -12.15 14.14
N LEU A 154 -4.80 -11.48 12.99
CA LEU A 154 -5.57 -11.84 11.80
C LEU A 154 -5.14 -13.20 11.23
N LEU A 155 -3.83 -13.49 11.20
CA LEU A 155 -3.31 -14.81 10.80
C LEU A 155 -3.81 -15.93 11.69
N ALA A 156 -3.80 -15.73 13.02
CA ALA A 156 -4.32 -16.71 13.97
C ALA A 156 -5.80 -17.03 13.70
N THR A 157 -6.58 -16.00 13.35
CA THR A 157 -8.01 -16.16 13.01
C THR A 157 -8.22 -16.87 11.67
N LEU A 158 -7.39 -16.58 10.68
CA LEU A 158 -7.50 -17.14 9.32
C LEU A 158 -6.83 -18.51 9.16
N TRP A 159 -6.06 -18.96 10.17
CA TRP A 159 -5.33 -20.21 10.13
C TRP A 159 -6.25 -21.41 9.91
N GLN A 160 -5.82 -22.33 9.06
CA GLN A 160 -6.49 -23.60 8.83
C GLN A 160 -5.45 -24.72 8.73
N PRO A 161 -5.73 -25.93 9.25
CA PRO A 161 -4.78 -27.05 9.21
C PRO A 161 -4.24 -27.38 7.81
N LYS A 162 -5.05 -27.13 6.77
CA LYS A 162 -4.65 -27.33 5.36
C LYS A 162 -3.45 -26.51 4.92
N TYR A 163 -3.12 -25.41 5.63
CA TYR A 163 -1.98 -24.57 5.32
C TYR A 163 -0.65 -25.13 5.84
N LYS A 164 -0.67 -26.05 6.81
CA LYS A 164 0.52 -26.67 7.42
C LYS A 164 1.45 -27.37 6.42
N ARG A 165 0.90 -27.83 5.29
CA ARG A 165 1.67 -28.54 4.25
C ARG A 165 2.51 -27.62 3.36
N TYR A 166 2.32 -26.31 3.43
CA TYR A 166 3.03 -25.35 2.58
C TYR A 166 4.19 -24.74 3.34
N LYS A 167 5.40 -24.88 2.79
CA LYS A 167 6.63 -24.33 3.38
C LYS A 167 6.84 -22.85 3.04
N TYR A 168 6.46 -22.43 1.84
CA TYR A 168 6.69 -21.08 1.32
C TYR A 168 5.36 -20.35 1.13
N ILE A 169 5.34 -19.04 1.40
CA ILE A 169 4.15 -18.19 1.22
C ILE A 169 3.66 -18.26 -0.23
N ASP A 170 4.57 -18.22 -1.20
CA ASP A 170 4.23 -18.32 -2.63
C ASP A 170 3.49 -19.60 -3.00
N SER A 171 3.75 -20.69 -2.28
CA SER A 171 3.10 -21.99 -2.49
C SER A 171 1.70 -22.06 -1.88
N LEU A 172 1.30 -21.12 -1.01
CA LEU A 172 -0.04 -21.11 -0.43
C LEU A 172 -1.10 -20.89 -1.52
N PRO A 173 -2.29 -21.51 -1.35
CA PRO A 173 -3.42 -21.22 -2.22
C PRO A 173 -3.88 -19.77 -2.04
N VAL A 174 -4.43 -19.19 -3.10
CA VAL A 174 -5.01 -17.84 -3.08
C VAL A 174 -6.09 -17.77 -2.01
N SER A 175 -5.82 -16.98 -0.96
CA SER A 175 -6.67 -16.89 0.23
C SER A 175 -6.37 -15.61 1.01
N PRO A 176 -7.28 -15.17 1.90
CA PRO A 176 -6.98 -14.11 2.86
C PRO A 176 -5.72 -14.43 3.70
N TYR A 177 -5.56 -15.67 4.14
CA TYR A 177 -4.39 -16.11 4.90
C TYR A 177 -3.08 -15.83 4.16
N LYS A 178 -2.99 -16.20 2.88
CA LYS A 178 -1.82 -15.89 2.04
C LYS A 178 -1.58 -14.39 1.92
N SER A 179 -2.63 -13.60 1.69
CA SER A 179 -2.49 -12.14 1.53
C SER A 179 -1.96 -11.47 2.80
N VAL A 180 -2.41 -11.90 3.99
CA VAL A 180 -1.90 -11.39 5.27
C VAL A 180 -0.44 -11.83 5.49
N GLN A 181 -0.10 -13.09 5.16
CA GLN A 181 1.28 -13.58 5.20
C GLN A 181 2.22 -12.74 4.32
N MET A 182 1.78 -12.33 3.12
CA MET A 182 2.58 -11.48 2.24
C MET A 182 2.91 -10.12 2.88
N VAL A 183 1.94 -9.49 3.56
CA VAL A 183 2.17 -8.22 4.25
C VAL A 183 3.12 -8.40 5.44
N LEU A 184 2.94 -9.49 6.21
CA LEU A 184 3.83 -9.78 7.34
C LEU A 184 5.27 -10.06 6.89
N SER A 185 5.46 -10.81 5.79
CA SER A 185 6.79 -11.06 5.20
C SER A 185 7.47 -9.75 4.80
N GLU A 186 6.76 -8.86 4.09
CA GLU A 186 7.28 -7.54 3.69
C GLU A 186 7.69 -6.70 4.91
N LEU A 187 6.88 -6.75 5.98
CA LEU A 187 7.15 -6.05 7.23
C LEU A 187 8.42 -6.59 7.91
N GLU A 188 8.53 -7.91 8.04
CA GLU A 188 9.68 -8.59 8.65
C GLU A 188 10.95 -8.30 7.85
N GLU A 189 10.94 -8.52 6.54
CA GLU A 189 12.07 -8.24 5.63
C GLU A 189 12.50 -6.76 5.70
N SER A 190 11.54 -5.84 5.76
CA SER A 190 11.84 -4.40 5.85
C SER A 190 12.42 -3.99 7.22
N CYS A 191 12.20 -4.78 8.27
CA CYS A 191 12.74 -4.53 9.61
C CYS A 191 14.09 -5.23 9.85
N GLU A 192 14.56 -6.09 8.94
CA GLU A 192 15.87 -6.71 9.03
C GLU A 192 16.99 -5.70 8.75
N GLN A 193 17.94 -5.58 9.69
CA GLN A 193 19.08 -4.66 9.59
C GLN A 193 20.10 -5.05 8.51
N GLU A 194 20.11 -6.30 8.04
CA GLU A 194 21.11 -6.83 7.10
C GLU A 194 21.07 -6.19 5.70
N HIS A 195 20.04 -5.43 5.35
CA HIS A 195 19.97 -4.73 4.07
C HIS A 195 21.00 -3.59 3.90
N SER A 196 21.62 -3.11 4.98
CA SER A 196 22.64 -2.06 4.92
C SER A 196 23.89 -2.50 4.15
N ASP A 197 24.29 -3.77 4.22
CA ASP A 197 25.53 -4.26 3.57
C ASP A 197 25.41 -4.38 2.03
N ARG A 198 24.19 -4.52 1.51
CA ARG A 198 23.96 -4.59 0.05
C ARG A 198 23.95 -3.21 -0.62
N PHE A 199 23.63 -2.15 0.12
CA PHE A 199 23.63 -0.78 -0.42
C PHE A 199 24.97 -0.05 -0.20
N THR A 200 25.70 -0.33 0.88
CA THR A 200 27.05 0.23 1.11
C THR A 200 28.10 -0.37 0.18
N GLY A 201 27.92 -1.61 -0.29
CA GLY A 201 28.79 -2.25 -1.28
C GLY A 201 28.70 -1.66 -2.70
N ARG A 202 27.72 -0.80 -3.00
CA ARG A 202 27.60 -0.09 -4.30
C ARG A 202 28.15 1.34 -4.28
N PHE A 203 28.49 1.89 -3.12
CA PHE A 203 29.11 3.21 -2.98
C PHE A 203 30.50 3.16 -2.33
N SER A 204 31.00 1.96 -2.04
CA SER A 204 32.35 1.74 -1.49
C SER A 204 33.24 1.05 -2.53
N ASN A 205 33.43 1.70 -3.68
CA ASN A 205 34.58 1.47 -4.55
C ASN A 205 34.92 2.83 -5.15
N ASP A 206 35.78 3.57 -4.45
CA ASP A 206 36.87 4.36 -5.04
C ASP A 206 37.80 4.82 -3.91
N ASN A 207 38.48 3.85 -3.32
CA ASN A 207 39.86 4.02 -2.90
C ASN A 207 40.68 3.05 -3.75
N ILE A 208 40.90 3.42 -5.02
CA ILE A 208 42.03 2.89 -5.78
C ILE A 208 43.10 3.98 -5.71
N GLY A 209 43.98 3.84 -4.72
CA GLY A 209 45.30 4.43 -4.82
C GLY A 209 46.03 3.81 -6.01
N ILE A 210 46.61 4.67 -6.85
CA ILE A 210 47.71 4.30 -7.74
C ILE A 210 48.82 5.31 -7.51
N ALA A 211 49.95 4.76 -7.04
CA ALA A 211 51.34 5.20 -7.14
C ALA A 211 51.69 6.69 -6.97
#